data_AF-A0A839K159-F1
#
_entry.id   AF-A0A839K159-F1
#
_cell.length_a   1.000
_cell.length_b   1.000
_cell.length_c   1.000
_cell.angle_alpha   90.00
_cell.angle_beta   90.00
_cell.angle_gamma   90.00
#
_symmetry.space_group_name_H-M   'P 1'
#
loop_
_entity.id
_entity.type
_entity.pdbx_description
1 polymer ?
#
loop_
_entity_poly.entity_id
_entity_poly.type
_entity_poly.pdbx_seq_one_letter_code
_entity_poly.pdbx_strand_id
1 'polypeptide(L)'
;MKLRYVRLIAIVITVISILATIGMVVLNRMVPLFLSHMLKMDVREASAIGIIGGADGPTSIYITGYNSSILTVIFAFIALIGICFLFFTRKKRNKSGL
;
A
#
# COMPACT_ATOMS: atom_id res chain seq x y z
N MET A 1 20.00 -16.53 17.82
CA MET A 1 18.91 -15.61 18.23
C MET A 1 17.83 -16.38 18.97
N LYS A 2 17.39 -15.96 20.17
CA LYS A 2 16.29 -16.67 20.87
C LYS A 2 15.03 -16.63 20.00
N LEU A 3 14.36 -17.77 19.83
CA LEU A 3 13.17 -17.96 18.99
C LEU A 3 12.02 -16.97 19.29
N ARG A 4 12.03 -16.39 20.51
CA ARG A 4 11.12 -15.33 20.96
C ARG A 4 11.34 -13.98 20.27
N TYR A 5 12.59 -13.59 19.99
CA TYR A 5 12.89 -12.33 19.29
C TYR A 5 12.49 -12.38 17.82
N VAL A 6 12.71 -13.51 17.15
CA VAL A 6 12.33 -13.69 15.73
C VAL A 6 10.82 -13.52 15.52
N ARG A 7 9.99 -14.02 16.46
CA ARG A 7 8.53 -13.81 16.40
C ARG A 7 8.12 -12.36 16.65
N LEU A 8 8.77 -11.69 17.61
CA LEU A 8 8.46 -10.28 17.89
C LEU A 8 8.71 -9.43 16.64
N ILE A 9 9.85 -9.63 15.99
CA ILE A 9 10.22 -8.93 14.74
C ILE A 9 9.21 -9.22 13.64
N ALA A 10 8.81 -10.49 13.45
CA ALA A 10 7.82 -10.87 12.45
C ALA A 10 6.45 -10.20 12.68
N ILE A 11 6.00 -10.09 13.93
CA ILE A 11 4.75 -9.40 14.28
C ILE A 11 4.84 -7.91 13.92
N VAL A 12 5.92 -7.25 14.34
CA VAL A 12 6.12 -5.81 14.10
C VAL A 12 6.11 -5.51 12.59
N ILE A 13 6.87 -6.28 11.80
CA ILE A 13 6.90 -6.12 10.33
C ILE A 13 5.51 -6.31 9.74
N THR A 14 4.79 -7.37 10.15
CA THR A 14 3.44 -7.66 9.62
C THR A 14 2.45 -6.54 9.93
N VAL A 15 2.48 -5.99 11.15
CA VAL A 15 1.59 -4.88 11.55
C VAL A 15 1.89 -3.62 10.74
N ILE A 16 3.16 -3.28 10.55
CA ILE A 16 3.57 -2.12 9.74
C ILE A 16 3.12 -2.30 8.29
N SER A 17 3.29 -3.49 7.70
CA SER A 17 2.86 -3.79 6.33
C SER A 17 1.34 -3.66 6.16
N ILE A 18 0.54 -4.11 7.14
CA ILE A 18 -0.92 -3.96 7.10
C ILE A 18 -1.31 -2.47 7.15
N LEU A 19 -0.73 -1.70 8.07
CA LEU A 19 -1.00 -0.26 8.18
C LEU A 19 -0.63 0.49 6.90
N ALA A 20 0.53 0.17 6.32
CA ALA A 20 0.96 0.75 5.05
C ALA A 20 0.00 0.42 3.90
N THR A 21 -0.47 -0.84 3.82
CA THR A 21 -1.43 -1.28 2.79
C THR A 21 -2.74 -0.53 2.90
N ILE A 22 -3.29 -0.40 4.12
CA ILE A 22 -4.53 0.34 4.36
C ILE A 22 -4.36 1.81 3.97
N GLY A 23 -3.27 2.45 4.39
CA GLY A 23 -2.97 3.84 4.03
C GLY A 23 -2.92 4.06 2.52
N MET A 24 -2.21 3.19 1.79
CA MET A 24 -2.12 3.27 0.33
C MET A 24 -3.48 3.11 -0.35
N VAL A 25 -4.29 2.14 0.07
CA VAL A 25 -5.64 1.91 -0.50
C VAL A 25 -6.54 3.14 -0.28
N VAL A 26 -6.52 3.70 0.93
CA VAL A 26 -7.32 4.87 1.29
C VAL A 26 -6.89 6.07 0.47
N LEU A 27 -5.59 6.36 0.38
CA LEU A 27 -5.07 7.48 -0.42
C LEU A 27 -5.43 7.33 -1.90
N ASN A 28 -5.26 6.13 -2.47
CA ASN A 28 -5.57 5.87 -3.87
C ASN A 28 -7.06 6.04 -4.21
N ARG A 29 -7.96 5.88 -3.23
CA ARG A 29 -9.40 6.08 -3.42
C ARG A 29 -9.87 7.50 -3.08
N MET A 30 -9.33 8.09 -2.03
CA MET A 30 -9.78 9.39 -1.52
C MET A 30 -9.21 10.57 -2.31
N VAL A 31 -7.94 10.51 -2.75
CA VAL A 31 -7.30 11.58 -3.52
C VAL A 31 -8.05 11.90 -4.82
N PRO A 32 -8.34 10.94 -5.72
CA PRO A 32 -9.04 11.25 -6.97
C PRO A 32 -10.47 11.77 -6.72
N LEU A 33 -11.12 11.30 -5.66
CA LEU A 33 -12.48 11.73 -5.29
C LEU A 33 -12.48 13.14 -4.69
N PHE A 34 -11.47 13.50 -3.91
CA PHE A 34 -11.29 14.85 -3.40
C PHE A 34 -10.93 15.83 -4.53
N LEU A 35 -10.03 15.46 -5.43
CA LEU A 35 -9.68 16.27 -6.60
C LEU A 35 -10.87 16.46 -7.54
N SER A 36 -11.69 15.43 -7.80
CA SER A 36 -12.85 15.58 -8.68
C SER A 36 -13.90 16.54 -8.12
N HIS A 37 -14.11 16.54 -6.80
CA HIS A 37 -15.02 17.48 -6.14
C HIS A 37 -14.47 18.91 -6.11
N MET A 38 -13.17 19.09 -5.84
CA MET A 38 -12.54 20.40 -5.76
C MET A 38 -12.35 21.06 -7.13
N LEU A 39 -11.96 20.29 -8.14
CA LEU A 39 -11.65 20.83 -9.47
C LEU A 39 -12.86 20.86 -10.42
N LYS A 40 -13.99 20.23 -10.08
CA LYS A 40 -15.16 20.05 -10.98
C LYS A 40 -14.77 19.56 -12.39
N MET A 41 -13.61 18.91 -12.53
CA MET A 41 -13.12 18.44 -13.81
C MET A 41 -13.74 17.09 -14.09
N ASP A 42 -14.47 17.01 -15.21
CA ASP A 42 -14.76 15.72 -15.81
C ASP A 42 -13.41 15.10 -16.22
N VAL A 43 -13.15 13.87 -15.78
CA VAL A 43 -11.85 13.20 -15.92
C VAL A 43 -11.45 13.04 -17.40
N ARG A 44 -12.40 13.17 -18.32
CA ARG A 44 -12.21 13.21 -19.78
C ARG A 44 -11.68 14.54 -20.29
N GLU A 45 -11.94 15.67 -19.63
CA GLU A 45 -11.41 16.99 -20.00
C GLU A 45 -10.08 17.29 -19.29
N ALA A 46 -9.81 16.68 -18.13
CA ALA A 46 -8.56 16.85 -17.40
C ALA A 46 -7.31 16.40 -18.21
N SER A 47 -7.45 15.43 -19.12
CA SER A 47 -6.35 15.03 -20.02
C SER A 47 -6.02 16.12 -21.06
N ALA A 48 -6.98 16.99 -21.39
CA ALA A 48 -6.78 18.12 -22.29
C ALA A 48 -6.28 19.37 -21.54
N ILE A 49 -6.68 19.55 -20.28
CA ILE A 49 -6.26 20.69 -19.44
C ILE A 49 -4.77 20.58 -19.04
N GLY A 50 -4.24 19.36 -18.87
CA GLY A 50 -2.80 19.12 -18.63
C GLY A 50 -1.88 19.53 -19.79
N ILE A 51 -2.43 19.73 -21.01
CA ILE A 51 -1.68 20.10 -22.21
C ILE A 51 -1.50 21.63 -22.33
N ILE A 52 -2.36 22.44 -21.69
CA ILE A 52 -2.35 23.91 -21.86
C ILE A 52 -1.48 24.62 -20.79
N GLY A 53 -1.07 23.96 -19.71
CA GLY A 53 -0.18 24.51 -18.66
C GLY A 53 1.33 24.50 -19.01
N GLY A 54 1.68 24.98 -20.21
CA GLY A 54 2.94 24.77 -20.92
C GLY A 54 4.23 25.42 -20.40
N ALA A 55 4.52 25.36 -19.10
CA ALA A 55 5.87 25.67 -18.57
C ALA A 55 6.50 24.50 -17.78
N ASP A 56 5.68 23.75 -17.03
CA ASP A 56 6.01 22.45 -16.39
C ASP A 56 5.00 21.36 -16.81
N GLY A 57 4.46 21.50 -18.03
CA GLY A 57 3.46 20.60 -18.59
C GLY A 57 3.90 19.13 -18.59
N PRO A 58 2.93 18.20 -18.74
CA PRO A 58 2.87 16.77 -18.37
C PRO A 58 3.85 16.12 -17.36
N THR A 59 4.86 16.82 -16.89
CA THR A 59 5.98 16.26 -16.13
C THR A 59 5.52 15.92 -14.71
N SER A 60 4.56 16.67 -14.16
CA SER A 60 3.86 16.31 -12.91
C SER A 60 2.92 15.11 -13.06
N ILE A 61 2.37 14.87 -14.27
CA ILE A 61 1.49 13.73 -14.55
C ILE A 61 2.32 12.46 -14.79
N TYR A 62 3.57 12.58 -15.26
CA TYR A 62 4.45 11.42 -15.42
C TYR A 62 4.80 10.75 -14.07
N ILE A 63 4.78 11.49 -12.97
CA ILE A 63 4.92 10.93 -11.61
C ILE A 63 3.66 10.16 -11.18
N THR A 64 2.48 10.49 -11.72
CA THR A 64 1.21 9.83 -11.37
C THR A 64 0.93 8.55 -12.19
N GLY A 65 1.74 8.26 -13.22
CA GLY A 65 1.69 7.01 -13.99
C GLY A 65 2.36 5.81 -13.30
N TYR A 66 3.10 6.02 -12.21
CA TYR A 66 3.61 4.92 -11.41
C TYR A 66 2.44 4.25 -10.69
N ASN A 67 2.05 3.06 -11.16
CA ASN A 67 0.95 2.27 -10.63
C ASN A 67 1.15 1.98 -9.13
N SER A 68 0.66 2.88 -8.28
CA SER A 68 0.57 2.75 -6.82
C SER A 68 -0.11 1.44 -6.39
N SER A 69 -0.93 0.88 -7.29
CA SER A 69 -1.52 -0.45 -7.20
C SER A 69 -0.48 -1.57 -7.06
N ILE A 70 0.65 -1.53 -7.78
CA ILE A 70 1.68 -2.58 -7.73
C ILE A 70 2.36 -2.60 -6.35
N LEU A 71 2.72 -1.43 -5.82
CA LEU A 71 3.28 -1.33 -4.47
C LEU A 71 2.29 -1.83 -3.41
N THR A 72 1.02 -1.45 -3.53
CA THR A 72 -0.04 -1.91 -2.62
C THR A 72 -0.16 -3.44 -2.64
N VAL A 73 -0.09 -4.06 -3.82
CA VAL A 73 -0.12 -5.52 -3.98
C VAL A 73 1.11 -6.16 -3.33
N ILE A 74 2.31 -5.62 -3.51
CA ILE A 74 3.54 -6.14 -2.88
C ILE A 74 3.41 -6.12 -1.35
N PHE A 75 2.97 -5.01 -0.76
CA PHE A 75 2.78 -4.92 0.69
C PHE A 75 1.70 -5.89 1.20
N ALA A 76 0.63 -6.09 0.46
CA ALA A 76 -0.40 -7.07 0.79
C ALA A 76 0.14 -8.51 0.78
N PHE A 77 0.98 -8.86 -0.20
CA PHE A 77 1.65 -10.17 -0.24
C PHE A 77 2.61 -10.38 0.94
N ILE A 78 3.41 -9.35 1.29
CA ILE A 78 4.31 -9.41 2.45
C ILE A 78 3.51 -9.64 3.74
N ALA A 79 2.39 -8.92 3.92
CA ALA A 79 1.52 -9.11 5.06
C ALA A 79 0.94 -10.53 5.13
N LEU A 80 0.51 -11.08 4.00
CA LEU A 80 -0.03 -12.45 3.92
C LEU A 80 1.02 -13.50 4.31
N ILE A 81 2.25 -13.37 3.83
CA ILE A 81 3.38 -14.25 4.20
C ILE A 81 3.67 -14.14 5.70
N GLY A 82 3.69 -12.92 6.24
CA GLY A 82 3.88 -12.66 7.67
C GLY A 82 2.82 -13.34 8.55
N ILE A 83 1.54 -13.23 8.17
CA ILE A 83 0.42 -13.90 8.86
C ILE A 83 0.58 -15.43 8.79
N CYS A 84 0.91 -15.97 7.62
CA CYS A 84 1.10 -17.40 7.42
C CYS A 84 2.24 -17.94 8.31
N PHE A 85 3.38 -17.24 8.34
CA PHE A 85 4.51 -17.57 9.21
C PHE A 85 4.13 -17.53 10.70
N LEU A 86 3.35 -16.53 11.12
CA LEU A 86 2.87 -16.42 12.50
C LEU A 86 1.99 -17.62 12.87
N PHE A 87 1.12 -18.06 11.96
CA PHE A 87 0.23 -19.19 12.18
C PHE A 87 0.99 -20.52 12.33
N PHE A 88 1.97 -20.78 11.46
CA PHE A 88 2.81 -21.99 11.54
C PHE A 88 3.68 -22.02 12.80
N THR A 89 4.26 -20.89 13.20
CA THR A 89 5.08 -20.81 14.42
C THR A 89 4.25 -20.90 15.71
N ARG A 90 2.98 -20.50 15.67
CA ARG A 90 2.01 -20.72 16.75
C ARG A 90 1.71 -22.21 16.91
N LYS A 91 1.52 -22.95 15.81
CA LYS A 91 1.25 -24.41 15.81
C LYS A 91 2.40 -25.24 16.40
N LYS A 92 3.66 -24.88 16.11
CA LYS A 92 4.84 -25.58 16.69
C LYS A 92 4.92 -25.46 18.22
N ARG A 93 4.52 -24.33 18.82
CA ARG A 93 4.55 -24.15 20.28
C ARG A 93 3.54 -25.03 21.01
N ASN A 94 2.35 -25.25 20.43
CA ASN A 94 1.35 -26.15 21.03
C ASN A 94 1.75 -27.63 20.98
N LYS A 95 2.64 -28.03 20.07
CA LYS A 95 3.11 -29.41 19.95
C LYS A 95 4.33 -29.75 20.81
N SER A 96 5.06 -28.76 21.30
CA SER A 96 6.24 -28.95 22.16
C SER A 96 5.99 -28.58 23.63
N GLY A 97 4.72 -28.43 24.00
CA GLY A 97 4.24 -28.24 25.38
C GLY A 97 3.29 -29.35 25.85
N LEU A 98 3.28 -30.49 25.15
CA LEU A 98 2.72 -31.77 25.58
C LEU A 98 3.88 -32.77 25.64
#